data_AF-C8PID6-F1
#
_entry.id   AF-C8PID6-F1
#
_cell.length_a   1.000
_cell.length_b   1.000
_cell.length_c   1.000
_cell.angle_alpha   90.00
_cell.angle_beta   90.00
_cell.angle_gamma   90.00
#
_symmetry.space_group_name_H-M   'P 1'
#
loop_
_entity.id
_entity.type
_entity.pdbx_description
1 polymer ?
#
loop_
_entity_poly.entity_id
_entity_poly.type
_entity_poly.pdbx_seq_one_letter_code
_entity_poly.pdbx_strand_id
1 'polypeptide(L)'
;MSSDAENKTIVIFEILKKLVAKQEIYLTDTELLDELRIKERTLRRYMGEIDKLFPYAFRIESKLIGHGKRPVKVLRVYDKNKDIIGVLKCLLEYGNDLGWLISLLNDNDPRLFNDLDKHEKEKVSKQLKEDSDIFLFRTNPLEVLQDELSKRYLSELRNAVKNKECRNIKYKYIGEMENLIDAKCLKIVFTDSNWYLAIEDADGNFRLLRVAFIVSLSKSSKKYEGKILKEYETYFNKIL
;
A
#
# COMPACT_ATOMS: atom_id res chain seq x y z
N MET A 1 0.98 -34.23 28.78
CA MET A 1 0.11 -33.42 27.89
C MET A 1 0.84 -32.27 27.19
N SER A 2 2.19 -32.20 27.18
CA SER A 2 2.93 -31.07 26.56
C SER A 2 3.64 -31.36 25.22
N SER A 3 3.86 -32.61 24.81
CA SER A 3 4.67 -32.90 23.60
C SER A 3 4.02 -32.49 22.27
N ASP A 4 2.70 -32.58 22.14
CA ASP A 4 2.00 -32.33 20.86
C ASP A 4 1.84 -30.83 20.54
N ALA A 5 1.66 -29.99 21.57
CA ALA A 5 1.57 -28.54 21.38
C ALA A 5 2.95 -27.93 21.06
N GLU A 6 4.00 -28.48 21.64
CA GLU A 6 5.39 -28.10 21.40
C GLU A 6 5.80 -28.48 19.97
N ASN A 7 5.47 -29.71 19.53
CA ASN A 7 5.67 -30.15 18.13
C ASN A 7 4.90 -29.28 17.13
N LYS A 8 3.63 -28.94 17.41
CA LYS A 8 2.85 -28.04 16.55
C LYS A 8 3.53 -26.67 16.39
N THR A 9 3.99 -26.10 17.50
CA THR A 9 4.63 -24.77 17.51
C THR A 9 5.91 -24.78 16.68
N ILE A 10 6.77 -25.78 16.88
CA ILE A 10 8.02 -25.94 16.13
C ILE A 10 7.75 -26.07 14.63
N VAL A 11 6.79 -26.91 14.23
CA VAL A 11 6.43 -27.11 12.82
C VAL A 11 5.91 -25.81 12.19
N ILE A 12 5.09 -25.04 12.90
CA ILE A 12 4.61 -23.74 12.39
C ILE A 12 5.77 -22.76 12.22
N PHE A 13 6.73 -22.72 13.15
CA PHE A 13 7.90 -21.86 13.02
C PHE A 13 8.77 -22.22 11.82
N GLU A 14 8.97 -23.51 11.52
CA GLU A 14 9.70 -23.93 10.34
C GLU A 14 8.97 -23.56 9.03
N ILE A 15 7.63 -23.69 9.00
CA ILE A 15 6.82 -23.21 7.87
C ILE A 15 7.00 -21.69 7.68
N LEU A 16 6.91 -20.91 8.77
CA LEU A 16 7.10 -19.45 8.72
C LEU A 16 8.50 -19.07 8.25
N LYS A 17 9.54 -19.80 8.67
CA LYS A 17 10.93 -19.57 8.25
C LYS A 17 11.10 -19.75 6.74
N LYS A 18 10.52 -20.81 6.17
CA LYS A 18 10.51 -21.04 4.71
C LYS A 18 9.73 -19.95 3.97
N LEU A 19 8.57 -19.54 4.50
CA LEU A 19 7.79 -18.44 3.93
C LEU A 19 8.57 -17.12 3.93
N VAL A 20 9.24 -16.75 5.02
CA VAL A 20 10.07 -15.53 5.10
C VAL A 20 11.21 -15.56 4.08
N ALA A 21 11.75 -16.75 3.77
CA ALA A 21 12.71 -16.96 2.67
C ALA A 21 12.08 -16.90 1.26
N LYS A 22 10.81 -16.45 1.15
CA LYS A 22 10.00 -16.38 -0.07
C LYS A 22 9.74 -17.74 -0.75
N GLN A 23 9.87 -18.84 0.00
CA GLN A 23 9.48 -20.16 -0.51
C GLN A 23 7.97 -20.32 -0.42
N GLU A 24 7.37 -20.91 -1.45
CA GLU A 24 5.95 -21.22 -1.48
C GLU A 24 5.72 -22.62 -0.89
N ILE A 25 4.68 -22.76 -0.07
CA ILE A 25 4.36 -23.99 0.64
C ILE A 25 3.21 -24.69 -0.05
N TYR A 26 3.49 -25.84 -0.64
CA TYR A 26 2.53 -26.64 -1.40
C TYR A 26 1.98 -27.78 -0.54
N LEU A 27 0.66 -28.00 -0.57
CA LEU A 27 0.04 -29.13 0.15
C LEU A 27 0.55 -30.49 -0.32
N THR A 28 0.92 -30.60 -1.59
CA THR A 28 1.30 -31.87 -2.24
C THR A 28 2.81 -32.10 -2.25
N ASP A 29 3.60 -31.23 -1.62
CA ASP A 29 5.05 -31.38 -1.55
C ASP A 29 5.42 -32.49 -0.56
N THR A 30 5.74 -33.66 -1.09
CA THR A 30 6.08 -34.84 -0.31
C THR A 30 7.38 -34.66 0.46
N GLU A 31 8.37 -33.95 -0.10
CA GLU A 31 9.64 -33.70 0.57
C GLU A 31 9.43 -32.81 1.80
N LEU A 32 8.60 -31.77 1.66
CA LEU A 32 8.22 -30.90 2.79
C LEU A 32 7.44 -31.66 3.87
N LEU A 33 6.50 -32.53 3.48
CA LEU A 33 5.72 -33.32 4.43
C LEU A 33 6.60 -34.30 5.21
N ASP A 34 7.58 -34.90 4.55
CA ASP A 34 8.56 -35.82 5.15
C ASP A 34 9.54 -35.06 6.06
N GLU A 35 10.05 -33.90 5.62
CA GLU A 35 10.93 -33.02 6.41
C GLU A 35 10.25 -32.58 7.71
N LEU A 36 9.00 -32.13 7.62
CA LEU A 36 8.21 -31.69 8.76
C LEU A 36 7.60 -32.85 9.56
N ARG A 37 7.70 -34.10 9.07
CA ARG A 37 7.09 -35.31 9.64
C ARG A 37 5.59 -35.16 9.92
N ILE A 38 4.87 -34.49 9.02
CA ILE A 38 3.42 -34.25 9.14
C ILE A 38 2.66 -34.79 7.93
N LYS A 39 1.37 -35.08 8.13
CA LYS A 39 0.45 -35.45 7.04
C LYS A 39 -0.10 -34.20 6.36
N GLU A 40 -0.49 -34.33 5.09
CA GLU A 40 -1.12 -33.23 4.31
C GLU A 40 -2.29 -32.57 5.05
N ARG A 41 -3.16 -33.38 5.70
CA ARG A 41 -4.30 -32.86 6.47
C ARG A 41 -3.85 -31.91 7.59
N THR A 42 -2.73 -32.22 8.23
CA THR A 42 -2.14 -31.41 9.30
C THR A 42 -1.54 -30.12 8.73
N LEU A 43 -0.81 -30.21 7.61
CA LEU A 43 -0.27 -29.04 6.90
C LEU A 43 -1.40 -28.09 6.48
N ARG A 44 -2.49 -28.62 5.91
CA ARG A 44 -3.68 -27.85 5.54
C ARG A 44 -4.29 -27.08 6.71
N ARG A 45 -4.35 -27.72 7.89
CA ARG A 45 -4.82 -27.05 9.11
C ARG A 45 -3.87 -25.92 9.51
N TYR A 46 -2.56 -26.16 9.52
CA TYR A 46 -1.56 -25.16 9.88
C TYR A 46 -1.54 -23.98 8.91
N MET A 47 -1.65 -24.22 7.60
CA MET A 47 -1.80 -23.14 6.62
C MET A 47 -3.01 -22.25 6.94
N GLY A 48 -4.16 -22.87 7.24
CA GLY A 48 -5.37 -22.13 7.60
C GLY A 48 -5.28 -21.37 8.93
N GLU A 49 -4.46 -21.85 9.87
CA GLU A 49 -4.16 -21.12 11.11
C GLU A 49 -3.21 -19.93 10.86
N ILE A 50 -2.16 -20.12 10.05
CA ILE A 50 -1.21 -19.06 9.67
C ILE A 50 -1.93 -17.93 8.92
N ASP A 51 -2.77 -18.27 7.95
CA ASP A 51 -3.59 -17.32 7.18
C ASP A 51 -4.51 -16.49 8.08
N LYS A 52 -5.10 -17.11 9.12
CA LYS A 52 -5.94 -16.41 10.11
C LYS A 52 -5.14 -15.54 11.08
N LEU A 53 -3.97 -16.00 11.52
CA LEU A 53 -3.13 -15.26 12.47
C LEU A 53 -2.42 -14.07 11.82
N PHE A 54 -2.09 -14.18 10.53
CA PHE A 54 -1.34 -13.17 9.79
C PHE A 54 -1.99 -12.84 8.42
N PRO A 55 -3.24 -12.34 8.42
CA PRO A 55 -4.05 -12.18 7.20
C PRO A 55 -3.49 -11.16 6.19
N TYR A 56 -2.53 -10.34 6.60
CA TYR A 56 -1.87 -9.35 5.74
C TYR A 56 -0.45 -9.74 5.33
N ALA A 57 0.08 -10.84 5.86
CA ALA A 57 1.45 -11.30 5.58
C ALA A 57 1.45 -12.51 4.63
N PHE A 58 0.48 -13.41 4.78
CA PHE A 58 0.37 -14.62 3.98
C PHE A 58 -1.00 -14.74 3.34
N ARG A 59 -1.08 -15.52 2.27
CA ARG A 59 -2.32 -15.86 1.58
C ARG A 59 -2.31 -17.29 1.11
N ILE A 60 -3.45 -17.95 1.24
CA ILE A 60 -3.71 -19.23 0.57
C ILE A 60 -4.34 -18.97 -0.80
N GLU A 61 -3.74 -19.51 -1.86
CA GLU A 61 -4.29 -19.48 -3.20
C GLU A 61 -4.28 -20.86 -3.86
N SER A 62 -5.11 -21.01 -4.90
CA SER A 62 -5.21 -22.24 -5.69
C SER A 62 -4.39 -22.07 -6.97
N LYS A 63 -3.31 -22.85 -7.13
CA LYS A 63 -2.46 -22.82 -8.33
C LYS A 63 -2.55 -24.12 -9.13
N LEU A 64 -2.57 -24.01 -10.45
CA LEU A 64 -2.32 -25.14 -11.34
C LEU A 64 -0.80 -25.33 -11.46
N ILE A 65 -0.32 -26.55 -11.22
CA ILE A 65 1.10 -26.91 -11.30
C ILE A 65 1.27 -27.84 -12.51
N GLY A 66 2.08 -27.42 -13.49
CA GLY A 66 2.34 -28.19 -14.72
C GLY A 66 1.08 -28.47 -15.55
N HIS A 67 0.99 -29.68 -16.12
CA HIS A 67 -0.19 -30.19 -16.85
C HIS A 67 -1.28 -30.78 -15.93
N GLY A 68 -1.23 -30.48 -14.63
CA GLY A 68 -2.20 -31.00 -13.66
C GLY A 68 -3.62 -30.49 -13.90
N LYS A 69 -4.61 -31.40 -13.90
CA LYS A 69 -6.03 -31.06 -14.08
C LYS A 69 -6.68 -30.42 -12.85
N ARG A 70 -6.03 -30.44 -11.68
CA ARG A 70 -6.60 -29.96 -10.43
C ARG A 70 -5.70 -28.90 -9.79
N PRO A 71 -6.26 -27.76 -9.35
CA PRO A 71 -5.50 -26.76 -8.64
C PRO A 71 -5.11 -27.25 -7.25
N VAL A 72 -3.87 -26.97 -6.87
CA VAL A 72 -3.28 -27.28 -5.56
C VAL A 72 -3.31 -26.02 -4.71
N LYS A 73 -3.63 -26.15 -3.42
CA LYS A 73 -3.54 -25.01 -2.50
C LYS A 73 -2.09 -24.74 -2.12
N VAL A 74 -1.71 -23.48 -2.20
CA VAL A 74 -0.37 -22.96 -1.92
C VAL A 74 -0.50 -21.85 -0.89
N LEU A 75 0.35 -21.89 0.13
CA LEU A 75 0.53 -20.79 1.08
C LEU A 75 1.79 -20.04 0.67
N ARG A 76 1.66 -18.73 0.46
CA ARG A 76 2.80 -17.86 0.13
C ARG A 76 2.72 -16.55 0.88
N VAL A 77 3.83 -15.82 0.86
CA VAL A 77 3.90 -14.44 1.31
C VAL A 77 3.18 -13.54 0.29
N TYR A 78 2.51 -12.52 0.80
CA TYR A 78 2.05 -11.42 -0.04
C TYR A 78 3.25 -10.79 -0.77
N ASP A 79 3.12 -10.67 -2.09
CA ASP A 79 4.11 -10.01 -2.93
C ASP A 79 3.38 -8.85 -3.60
N LYS A 80 3.69 -7.63 -3.15
CA LYS A 80 3.03 -6.41 -3.61
C LYS A 80 3.01 -6.32 -5.14
N ASN A 81 4.09 -6.69 -5.82
CA ASN A 81 4.15 -6.57 -7.27
C ASN A 81 3.28 -7.65 -7.93
N LYS A 82 3.40 -8.90 -7.49
CA LYS A 82 2.61 -10.03 -8.02
C LYS A 82 1.11 -9.88 -7.75
N ASP A 83 0.75 -9.35 -6.58
CA ASP A 83 -0.64 -9.19 -6.17
C ASP A 83 -1.29 -7.97 -6.84
N ILE A 84 -0.52 -6.91 -7.12
CA ILE A 84 -0.99 -5.79 -7.96
C ILE A 84 -1.28 -6.28 -9.38
N ILE A 85 -0.45 -7.15 -9.96
CA ILE A 85 -0.70 -7.74 -11.28
C ILE A 85 -2.07 -8.42 -11.34
N GLY A 86 -2.48 -9.15 -10.30
CA GLY A 86 -3.81 -9.77 -10.24
C GLY A 86 -4.94 -8.73 -10.33
N VAL A 87 -4.78 -7.57 -9.69
CA VAL A 87 -5.71 -6.44 -9.80
C VAL A 87 -5.68 -5.85 -11.21
N LEU A 88 -4.50 -5.68 -11.80
CA LEU A 88 -4.36 -5.18 -13.18
C LEU A 88 -5.04 -6.10 -14.20
N LYS A 89 -4.91 -7.43 -14.05
CA LYS A 89 -5.59 -8.42 -14.91
C LYS A 89 -7.10 -8.29 -14.82
N CYS A 90 -7.63 -8.17 -13.60
CA CYS A 90 -9.04 -7.93 -13.36
C CYS A 90 -9.51 -6.65 -14.08
N LEU A 91 -8.77 -5.54 -13.94
CA LEU A 91 -9.09 -4.29 -14.64
C LEU A 91 -9.10 -4.43 -16.16
N LEU A 92 -8.17 -5.21 -16.73
CA LEU A 92 -8.11 -5.51 -18.17
C LEU A 92 -9.26 -6.41 -18.64
N GLU A 93 -9.79 -7.29 -17.78
CA GLU A 93 -10.95 -8.13 -18.09
C GLU A 93 -12.26 -7.33 -18.07
N TYR A 94 -12.38 -6.35 -17.18
CA TYR A 94 -13.52 -5.41 -17.10
C TYR A 94 -13.32 -4.14 -17.96
N GLY A 95 -12.40 -4.19 -18.93
CA GLY A 95 -11.74 -3.04 -19.57
C GLY A 95 -12.63 -1.94 -20.17
N ASN A 96 -13.91 -2.18 -20.46
CA ASN A 96 -14.77 -1.15 -21.06
C ASN A 96 -15.16 -0.02 -20.09
N ASP A 97 -15.27 -0.28 -18.78
CA ASP A 97 -15.72 0.73 -17.80
C ASP A 97 -14.57 1.31 -16.96
N LEU A 98 -13.42 0.65 -16.95
CA LEU A 98 -12.27 0.98 -16.09
C LEU A 98 -11.00 1.33 -16.86
N GLY A 99 -11.07 1.50 -18.19
CA GLY A 99 -9.94 1.91 -19.03
C GLY A 99 -9.22 3.15 -18.50
N TRP A 100 -9.99 4.16 -18.09
CA TRP A 100 -9.48 5.40 -17.49
C TRP A 100 -8.55 5.16 -16.28
N LEU A 101 -8.75 4.07 -15.52
CA LEU A 101 -7.91 3.70 -14.39
C LEU A 101 -6.56 3.10 -14.85
N ILE A 102 -6.53 2.38 -15.97
CA ILE A 102 -5.30 1.88 -16.59
C ILE A 102 -4.46 3.05 -17.08
N SER A 103 -5.09 4.02 -17.75
CA SER A 103 -4.47 5.28 -18.17
C SER A 103 -3.90 6.05 -16.97
N LEU A 104 -4.68 6.19 -15.90
CA LEU A 104 -4.23 6.81 -14.66
C LEU A 104 -3.03 6.09 -14.01
N LEU A 105 -3.06 4.76 -13.92
CA LEU A 105 -1.98 3.98 -13.32
C LEU A 105 -0.69 4.06 -14.13
N ASN A 106 -0.80 4.05 -15.47
CA ASN A 106 0.32 4.20 -16.38
C ASN A 106 1.01 5.56 -16.26
N ASP A 107 0.22 6.64 -16.18
CA ASP A 107 0.77 7.99 -16.00
C ASP A 107 1.48 8.16 -14.63
N ASN A 108 1.15 7.34 -13.64
CA ASN A 108 1.71 7.39 -12.29
C ASN A 108 2.97 6.54 -12.10
N ASP A 109 2.93 5.26 -12.49
CA ASP A 109 4.10 4.38 -12.46
C ASP A 109 3.99 3.31 -13.58
N PRO A 110 4.58 3.55 -14.75
CA PRO A 110 4.56 2.61 -15.87
C PRO A 110 5.15 1.23 -15.52
N ARG A 111 6.02 1.16 -14.50
CA ARG A 111 6.68 -0.09 -14.10
C ARG A 111 5.70 -1.10 -13.50
N LEU A 112 4.51 -0.66 -13.08
CA LEU A 112 3.45 -1.56 -12.62
C LEU A 112 3.05 -2.60 -13.69
N PHE A 113 3.27 -2.29 -14.96
CA PHE A 113 2.94 -3.15 -16.09
C PHE A 113 4.14 -3.97 -16.61
N ASN A 114 5.34 -3.82 -16.04
CA ASN A 114 6.56 -4.50 -16.52
C ASN A 114 6.48 -6.02 -16.39
N ASP A 115 5.82 -6.50 -15.34
CA ASP A 115 5.72 -7.93 -15.03
C ASP A 115 4.52 -8.61 -15.72
N LEU A 116 3.75 -7.86 -16.51
CA LEU A 116 2.68 -8.42 -17.35
C LEU A 116 3.25 -9.22 -18.53
N ASP A 117 2.50 -10.22 -18.96
CA ASP A 117 2.86 -10.99 -20.15
C ASP A 117 2.71 -10.17 -21.45
N LYS A 118 3.20 -10.71 -22.57
CA LYS A 118 3.20 -10.00 -23.85
C LYS A 118 1.80 -9.60 -24.31
N HIS A 119 0.82 -10.49 -24.14
CA HIS A 119 -0.56 -10.27 -24.58
C HIS A 119 -1.27 -9.25 -23.69
N GLU A 120 -1.01 -9.28 -22.38
CA GLU A 120 -1.49 -8.29 -21.42
C GLU A 120 -0.92 -6.90 -21.69
N LYS A 121 0.38 -6.80 -22.01
CA LYS A 121 1.01 -5.53 -22.43
C LYS A 121 0.41 -4.98 -23.71
N GLU A 122 0.10 -5.83 -24.69
CA GLU A 122 -0.58 -5.42 -25.91
C GLU A 122 -1.97 -4.86 -25.62
N LYS A 123 -2.73 -5.49 -24.71
CA LYS A 123 -4.04 -4.95 -24.25
C LYS A 123 -3.89 -3.60 -23.56
N VAL A 124 -2.93 -3.44 -22.65
CA VAL A 124 -2.65 -2.15 -21.99
C VAL A 124 -2.31 -1.10 -23.04
N SER A 125 -1.41 -1.40 -23.99
CA SER A 125 -1.05 -0.43 -25.04
C SER A 125 -2.21 -0.05 -25.93
N LYS A 126 -3.12 -0.99 -26.23
CA LYS A 126 -4.33 -0.71 -27.01
C LYS A 126 -5.29 0.20 -26.23
N GLN A 127 -5.56 -0.14 -24.96
CA GLN A 127 -6.41 0.67 -24.08
C GLN A 127 -5.86 2.09 -23.92
N LEU A 128 -4.55 2.25 -23.70
CA LEU A 128 -3.92 3.56 -23.58
C LEU A 128 -4.08 4.43 -24.83
N LYS A 129 -4.06 3.83 -26.03
CA LYS A 129 -4.29 4.54 -27.29
C LYS A 129 -5.75 4.91 -27.50
N GLU A 130 -6.66 4.02 -27.13
CA GLU A 130 -8.10 4.28 -27.21
C GLU A 130 -8.50 5.38 -26.21
N ASP A 131 -7.96 5.32 -25.01
CA ASP A 131 -8.23 6.29 -23.94
C ASP A 131 -7.55 7.65 -24.18
N SER A 132 -6.40 7.71 -24.86
CA SER A 132 -5.69 8.99 -25.07
C SER A 132 -6.50 10.01 -25.86
N ASP A 133 -7.40 9.54 -26.73
CA ASP A 133 -8.29 10.40 -27.51
C ASP A 133 -9.60 10.74 -26.75
N ILE A 134 -9.91 10.04 -25.65
CA ILE A 134 -11.16 10.16 -24.89
C ILE A 134 -10.94 10.92 -23.57
N PHE A 135 -9.85 10.61 -22.86
CA PHE A 135 -9.53 11.12 -21.54
C PHE A 135 -8.29 12.02 -21.58
N LEU A 136 -8.46 13.27 -21.17
CA LEU A 136 -7.35 14.19 -20.94
C LEU A 136 -7.26 14.52 -19.45
N PHE A 137 -6.32 13.89 -18.76
CA PHE A 137 -6.01 14.20 -17.37
C PHE A 137 -5.15 15.47 -17.29
N ARG A 138 -5.79 16.64 -17.22
CA ARG A 138 -5.09 17.94 -17.05
C ARG A 138 -4.30 18.03 -15.74
N THR A 139 -4.73 17.27 -14.74
CA THR A 139 -4.05 17.09 -13.45
C THR A 139 -4.21 15.63 -13.06
N ASN A 140 -3.12 15.00 -12.63
CA ASN A 140 -3.16 13.64 -12.12
C ASN A 140 -4.00 13.60 -10.83
N PRO A 141 -5.14 12.90 -10.78
CA PRO A 141 -5.97 12.80 -9.57
C PRO A 141 -5.30 12.01 -8.42
N LEU A 142 -4.07 11.52 -8.61
CA LEU A 142 -3.23 10.94 -7.55
C LEU A 142 -2.12 11.90 -7.08
N GLU A 143 -2.07 13.12 -7.66
CA GLU A 143 -1.02 14.14 -7.60
C GLU A 143 0.40 13.59 -7.88
N VAL A 144 1.13 14.34 -8.70
CA VAL A 144 2.54 14.17 -9.02
C VAL A 144 3.38 14.35 -7.74
N LEU A 145 3.57 13.28 -6.97
CA LEU A 145 4.76 13.12 -6.13
C LEU A 145 5.90 12.60 -7.01
N GLN A 146 6.15 13.22 -8.17
CA GLN A 146 7.11 12.65 -9.13
C GLN A 146 8.56 12.81 -8.68
N ASP A 147 8.86 13.81 -7.84
CA ASP A 147 10.17 13.89 -7.17
C ASP A 147 10.21 13.03 -5.90
N GLU A 148 11.34 12.33 -5.68
CA GLU A 148 11.53 11.47 -4.50
C GLU A 148 11.33 12.21 -3.16
N LEU A 149 11.59 13.52 -3.16
CA LEU A 149 11.54 14.39 -2.00
C LEU A 149 10.09 14.58 -1.51
N SER A 150 9.16 14.87 -2.42
CA SER A 150 7.73 14.96 -2.14
C SER A 150 7.15 13.63 -1.64
N LYS A 151 7.54 12.49 -2.25
CA LYS A 151 7.15 11.14 -1.76
C LYS A 151 7.64 10.90 -0.34
N ARG A 152 8.89 11.26 -0.06
CA ARG A 152 9.48 11.14 1.26
C ARG A 152 8.74 12.01 2.27
N TYR A 153 8.44 13.26 1.94
CA TYR A 153 7.71 14.16 2.82
C TYR A 153 6.29 13.69 3.11
N LEU A 154 5.54 13.18 2.13
CA LEU A 154 4.21 12.63 2.40
C LEU A 154 4.26 11.44 3.37
N SER A 155 5.26 10.56 3.23
CA SER A 155 5.49 9.45 4.15
C SER A 155 5.86 9.92 5.56
N GLU A 156 6.75 10.91 5.68
CA GLU A 156 7.14 11.52 6.94
C GLU A 156 5.97 12.24 7.63
N LEU A 157 5.15 12.97 6.87
CA LEU A 157 3.93 13.63 7.35
C LEU A 157 2.88 12.63 7.79
N ARG A 158 2.70 11.54 7.05
CA ARG A 158 1.78 10.45 7.46
C ARG A 158 2.17 9.90 8.83
N ASN A 159 3.47 9.68 9.06
CA ASN A 159 3.97 9.24 10.35
C ASN A 159 3.75 10.31 11.43
N ALA A 160 3.99 11.59 11.11
CA ALA A 160 3.78 12.69 12.05
C ALA A 160 2.32 12.80 12.49
N VAL A 161 1.37 12.76 11.55
CA VAL A 161 -0.08 12.77 11.85
C VAL A 161 -0.47 11.55 12.68
N LYS A 162 -0.03 10.35 12.29
CA LYS A 162 -0.33 9.10 13.01
C LYS A 162 0.15 9.15 14.47
N ASN A 163 1.32 9.72 14.70
CA ASN A 163 1.96 9.79 16.00
C ASN A 163 1.66 11.08 16.78
N LYS A 164 0.84 11.98 16.21
CA LYS A 164 0.50 13.30 16.77
C LYS A 164 1.73 14.15 17.08
N GLU A 165 2.66 14.18 16.13
CA GLU A 165 3.92 14.91 16.23
C GLU A 165 3.80 16.33 15.67
N CYS A 166 4.52 17.26 16.28
CA CYS A 166 4.78 18.57 15.71
C CYS A 166 5.93 18.48 14.70
N ARG A 167 5.92 19.36 13.69
CA ARG A 167 6.99 19.47 12.70
C ARG A 167 7.37 20.92 12.48
N ASN A 168 8.67 21.15 12.23
CA ASN A 168 9.09 22.42 11.67
C ASN A 168 9.03 22.29 10.15
N ILE A 169 8.30 23.20 9.52
CA ILE A 169 7.98 23.14 8.10
C ILE A 169 8.50 24.42 7.46
N LYS A 170 9.40 24.27 6.50
CA LYS A 170 9.79 25.36 5.61
C LYS A 170 8.87 25.30 4.39
N TYR A 171 8.10 26.35 4.17
CA TYR A 171 7.03 26.40 3.18
C TYR A 171 7.30 27.52 2.17
N LYS A 172 7.07 27.27 0.88
CA LYS A 172 7.26 28.26 -0.18
C LYS A 172 5.97 28.46 -0.96
N TYR A 173 5.37 29.63 -0.84
CA TYR A 173 4.14 29.98 -1.55
C TYR A 173 4.25 31.36 -2.18
N ILE A 174 3.93 31.47 -3.48
CA ILE A 174 3.97 32.73 -4.26
C ILE A 174 5.29 33.50 -4.08
N GLY A 175 6.41 32.77 -4.05
CA GLY A 175 7.75 33.37 -3.94
C GLY A 175 8.19 33.73 -2.52
N GLU A 176 7.30 33.68 -1.53
CA GLU A 176 7.62 33.91 -0.13
C GLU A 176 8.02 32.60 0.56
N MET A 177 9.02 32.69 1.44
CA MET A 177 9.50 31.59 2.26
C MET A 177 9.04 31.81 3.70
N GLU A 178 8.30 30.83 4.23
CA GLU A 178 7.80 30.83 5.59
C GLU A 178 8.42 29.68 6.38
N ASN A 179 8.76 29.92 7.65
CA ASN A 179 9.20 28.88 8.58
C ASN A 179 8.15 28.71 9.67
N LEU A 180 7.43 27.59 9.61
CA LEU A 180 6.47 27.20 10.63
C LEU A 180 7.21 26.37 11.68
N ILE A 181 7.18 26.82 12.93
CA ILE A 181 7.83 26.16 14.06
C ILE A 181 6.76 25.43 14.87
N ASP A 182 7.05 24.18 15.23
CA ASP A 182 6.18 23.34 16.07
C ASP A 182 4.74 23.17 15.56
N ALA A 183 4.53 23.25 14.25
CA ALA A 183 3.21 23.07 13.64
C ALA A 183 2.65 21.68 13.95
N LYS A 184 1.45 21.63 14.53
CA LYS A 184 0.76 20.38 14.87
C LYS A 184 0.22 19.75 13.59
N CYS A 185 0.72 18.59 13.19
CA CYS A 185 0.28 17.91 11.96
C CYS A 185 -1.05 17.19 12.18
N LEU A 186 -2.19 17.81 11.89
CA LEU A 186 -3.52 17.32 12.27
C LEU A 186 -4.05 16.21 11.35
N LYS A 187 -4.05 16.45 10.04
CA LYS A 187 -4.66 15.55 9.05
C LYS A 187 -4.06 15.78 7.67
N ILE A 188 -3.96 14.71 6.88
CA ILE A 188 -3.69 14.83 5.45
C ILE A 188 -5.03 14.81 4.72
N VAL A 189 -5.26 15.80 3.87
CA VAL A 189 -6.50 16.01 3.12
C VAL A 189 -6.18 15.99 1.63
N PHE A 190 -7.01 15.32 0.86
CA PHE A 190 -6.96 15.37 -0.60
C PHE A 190 -8.20 16.10 -1.10
N THR A 191 -8.01 17.25 -1.75
CA THR A 191 -9.09 18.05 -2.34
C THR A 191 -8.56 18.86 -3.51
N ASP A 192 -9.42 19.24 -4.45
CA ASP A 192 -9.06 19.99 -5.68
C ASP A 192 -7.85 19.38 -6.43
N SER A 193 -7.75 18.05 -6.42
CA SER A 193 -6.63 17.28 -6.98
C SER A 193 -5.24 17.51 -6.35
N ASN A 194 -5.18 18.01 -5.10
CA ASN A 194 -3.92 18.27 -4.39
C ASN A 194 -3.93 17.69 -2.97
N TRP A 195 -2.75 17.27 -2.50
CA TRP A 195 -2.49 16.88 -1.12
C TRP A 195 -2.23 18.12 -0.27
N TYR A 196 -2.96 18.21 0.83
CA TYR A 196 -2.79 19.23 1.86
C TYR A 196 -2.47 18.58 3.20
N LEU A 197 -1.59 19.24 3.96
CA LEU A 197 -1.43 19.02 5.38
C LEU A 197 -2.25 20.06 6.12
N ALA A 198 -3.28 19.62 6.83
CA ALA A 198 -3.95 20.43 7.82
C ALA A 198 -3.06 20.54 9.05
N ILE A 199 -2.76 21.77 9.45
CA ILE A 199 -1.99 22.08 10.63
C ILE A 199 -2.73 23.04 11.56
N GLU A 200 -2.29 23.05 12.80
CA GLU A 200 -2.41 24.21 13.67
C GLU A 200 -1.01 24.79 13.88
N ASP A 201 -0.84 26.08 13.63
CA ASP A 201 0.42 26.77 13.87
C ASP A 201 0.64 27.10 15.36
N ALA A 202 1.80 27.70 15.68
CA ALA A 202 2.14 28.04 17.06
C ALA A 202 1.17 29.05 17.70
N ASP A 203 0.45 29.83 16.88
CA ASP A 203 -0.51 30.83 17.30
C ASP A 203 -1.94 30.25 17.43
N GLY A 204 -2.11 28.95 17.16
CA GLY A 204 -3.40 28.26 17.27
C GLY A 204 -4.27 28.37 16.01
N ASN A 205 -3.74 28.86 14.89
CA ASN A 205 -4.51 29.02 13.66
C ASN A 205 -4.54 27.75 12.84
N PHE A 206 -5.73 27.39 12.36
CA PHE A 206 -5.90 26.29 11.41
C PHE A 206 -5.47 26.70 10.01
N ARG A 207 -4.59 25.92 9.38
CA ARG A 207 -4.09 26.18 8.03
C ARG A 207 -4.01 24.91 7.20
N LEU A 208 -4.25 25.03 5.89
CA LEU A 208 -4.01 23.97 4.91
C LEU A 208 -2.76 24.30 4.09
N LEU A 209 -1.73 23.47 4.21
CA LEU A 209 -0.49 23.62 3.48
C LEU A 209 -0.46 22.61 2.34
N ARG A 210 -0.28 23.07 1.09
CA ARG A 210 -0.13 22.15 -0.04
C ARG A 210 1.22 21.42 0.07
N VAL A 211 1.20 20.09 0.05
CA VAL A 211 2.41 19.27 0.28
C VAL A 211 3.52 19.59 -0.72
N ALA A 212 3.16 19.84 -1.99
CA ALA A 212 4.10 20.20 -3.06
C ALA A 212 4.90 21.50 -2.81
N PHE A 213 4.46 22.35 -1.88
CA PHE A 213 5.11 23.63 -1.55
C PHE A 213 5.99 23.54 -0.31
N ILE A 214 6.11 22.37 0.30
CA ILE A 214 7.00 22.12 1.43
C ILE A 214 8.43 21.94 0.91
N VAL A 215 9.31 22.85 1.32
CA VAL A 215 10.73 22.85 0.95
C VAL A 215 11.55 21.98 1.88
N SER A 216 11.21 21.93 3.17
CA SER A 216 11.84 21.03 4.11
C SER A 216 10.98 20.69 5.31
N LEU A 217 11.13 19.48 5.82
CA LEU A 217 10.55 19.00 7.07
C LEU A 217 11.63 18.58 8.05
N SER A 218 11.51 19.03 9.30
CA SER A 218 12.32 18.49 10.39
C SER A 218 11.45 18.11 11.58
N LYS A 219 11.92 17.13 12.36
CA LYS A 219 11.24 16.72 13.60
C LYS A 219 11.28 17.86 14.61
N SER A 220 10.13 18.15 15.21
CA SER A 220 10.10 18.81 16.51
C SER A 220 10.19 17.75 17.62
N SER A 221 10.68 18.14 18.79
CA SER A 221 10.63 17.30 20.00
C SER A 221 9.23 17.24 20.62
N LYS A 222 8.26 18.04 20.12
CA LYS A 222 6.92 18.16 20.68
C LYS A 222 5.91 17.20 20.04
N LYS A 223 4.96 16.77 20.87
CA LYS A 223 3.75 16.05 20.48
C LYS A 223 2.53 16.80 21.01
N TYR A 224 1.37 16.57 20.40
CA TYR A 224 0.13 17.21 20.81
C TYR A 224 -0.94 16.17 21.20
N GLU A 225 -1.91 16.60 22.01
CA GLU A 225 -3.00 15.74 22.46
C GLU A 225 -4.07 15.54 21.38
N GLY A 226 -4.63 14.33 21.29
CA GLY A 226 -5.57 13.98 20.22
C GLY A 226 -6.94 14.67 20.30
N LYS A 227 -7.30 15.30 21.41
CA LYS A 227 -8.61 15.97 21.58
C LYS A 227 -8.80 17.15 20.61
N ILE A 228 -7.69 17.74 20.17
CA ILE A 228 -7.65 18.89 19.26
C ILE A 228 -8.33 18.61 17.91
N LEU A 229 -8.38 17.35 17.47
CA LEU A 229 -9.05 16.97 16.23
C LEU A 229 -10.57 17.20 16.27
N LYS A 230 -11.18 17.14 17.46
CA LYS A 230 -12.61 17.42 17.65
C LYS A 230 -12.92 18.91 17.48
N GLU A 231 -11.97 19.78 17.82
CA GLU A 231 -12.12 21.23 17.70
C GLU A 231 -12.17 21.67 16.23
N TYR A 232 -11.54 20.91 15.33
CA TYR A 232 -11.50 21.20 13.89
C TYR A 232 -12.45 20.34 13.04
N GLU A 233 -13.31 19.54 13.65
CA GLU A 233 -14.24 18.64 12.93
C GLU A 233 -15.17 19.40 11.98
N THR A 234 -15.68 20.56 12.39
CA THR A 234 -16.52 21.43 11.55
C THR A 234 -15.76 22.01 10.35
N TYR A 235 -14.46 22.30 10.49
CA TYR A 235 -13.63 22.76 9.38
C TYR A 235 -13.39 21.63 8.38
N PHE A 236 -13.10 20.42 8.86
CA PHE A 236 -12.92 19.26 7.98
C PHE A 236 -14.18 18.90 7.19
N ASN A 237 -15.36 19.05 7.79
CA ASN A 237 -16.62 18.77 7.10
C ASN A 237 -16.99 19.82 6.04
N LYS A 238 -16.40 21.03 6.09
CA LYS A 238 -16.65 22.12 5.13
C LYS A 238 -15.66 22.14 3.96
N ILE A 239 -14.61 21.30 3.99
CA ILE A 239 -13.62 21.18 2.91
C ILE A 239 -14.14 20.30 1.75
N LEU A 240 -15.35 19.74 1.90
CA LEU A 240 -16.09 18.97 0.89
C LEU A 240 -17.11 19.84 0.14
#